data_AF-A0A383CPD3-F1
#
_entry.id   AF-A0A383CPD3-F1
#
_cell.length_a   1.000
_cell.length_b   1.000
_cell.length_c   1.000
_cell.angle_alpha   90.00
_cell.angle_beta   90.00
_cell.angle_gamma   90.00
#
_symmetry.space_group_name_H-M   'P 1'
#
loop_
_entity.id
_entity.type
_entity.pdbx_description
1 polymer ?
#
loop_
_entity_poly.entity_id
_entity_poly.type
_entity_poly.pdbx_seq_one_letter_code
_entity_poly.pdbx_strand_id
1 'polypeptide(L)'
;ASGAVYGILLAYGLSFPNRTVYLYGLIPIKSIWFVIAIGILAFFSSFQQMTQISHLTHISGMAIGYIFLKRRWRLNDIWFKIRKKTLEYRIQIENVKQSKEKVLEKDIDHILDKIQKVGFKGLSDQEQNKLYNASKTLSKFKKKD
;
A
#
# COMPACT_ATOMS: atom_id res chain seq x y z
N ALA A 1 -13.56 27.74 -7.32
CA ALA A 1 -12.76 26.53 -6.99
C ALA A 1 -11.51 26.91 -6.18
N SER A 2 -11.66 27.16 -4.87
CA SER A 2 -10.59 27.65 -3.99
C SER A 2 -10.03 26.58 -3.04
N GLY A 3 -10.82 25.55 -2.70
CA GLY A 3 -10.43 24.50 -1.74
C GLY A 3 -9.22 23.66 -2.16
N ALA A 4 -9.06 23.38 -3.47
CA ALA A 4 -7.91 22.65 -3.98
C ALA A 4 -6.59 23.43 -3.81
N VAL A 5 -6.63 24.75 -3.98
CA VAL A 5 -5.47 25.63 -3.79
C VAL A 5 -5.07 25.66 -2.32
N TYR A 6 -6.04 25.78 -1.41
CA TYR A 6 -5.77 25.72 0.04
C TYR A 6 -5.26 24.34 0.47
N GLY A 7 -5.73 23.25 -0.14
CA GLY A 7 -5.22 21.90 0.11
C GLY A 7 -3.74 21.74 -0.28
N ILE A 8 -3.35 22.27 -1.44
CA ILE A 8 -1.95 22.27 -1.90
C ILE A 8 -1.08 23.15 -0.99
N LEU A 9 -1.57 24.34 -0.62
CA LEU A 9 -0.87 25.26 0.28
C LEU A 9 -0.64 24.63 1.66
N LEU A 10 -1.67 23.95 2.19
CA LEU A 10 -1.63 23.24 3.46
C LEU A 10 -0.63 22.09 3.43
N ALA A 11 -0.65 21.28 2.35
CA ALA A 11 0.30 20.20 2.15
C ALA A 11 1.75 20.70 2.10
N TYR A 12 2.00 21.85 1.45
CA TYR A 12 3.32 22.46 1.39
C TYR A 12 3.81 22.95 2.76
N GLY A 13 2.98 23.70 3.51
CA GLY A 13 3.39 24.23 4.82
C GLY A 13 3.62 23.17 5.88
N LEU A 14 2.95 22.03 5.76
CA LEU A 14 3.15 20.88 6.66
C LEU A 14 4.35 20.02 6.25
N SER A 15 4.64 19.91 4.94
CA SER A 15 5.82 19.18 4.45
C SER A 15 7.13 19.92 4.75
N PHE A 16 7.10 21.26 4.74
CA PHE A 16 8.28 22.10 4.93
C PHE A 16 8.05 23.21 5.98
N PRO A 17 7.80 22.86 7.26
CA PRO A 17 7.34 23.83 8.27
C PRO A 17 8.36 24.93 8.58
N ASN A 18 9.66 24.61 8.49
CA ASN A 18 10.75 25.55 8.76
C ASN A 18 11.26 26.29 7.51
N ARG A 19 10.71 26.03 6.32
CA ARG A 19 11.14 26.70 5.09
C ARG A 19 10.59 28.12 5.07
N THR A 20 11.45 29.08 4.76
CA THR A 20 11.09 30.50 4.71
C THR A 20 10.33 30.80 3.42
N VAL A 21 9.18 31.43 3.56
CA VAL A 21 8.37 31.97 2.46
C VAL A 21 8.39 33.49 2.60
N TYR A 22 8.66 34.19 1.50
CA TYR A 22 8.68 35.65 1.48
C TYR A 22 7.31 36.17 1.10
N LEU A 23 6.62 36.80 2.06
CA LEU A 23 5.36 37.47 1.80
C LEU A 23 5.62 38.72 0.96
N TYR A 24 5.01 38.79 -0.23
CA TYR A 24 5.25 39.84 -1.22
C TYR A 24 6.74 40.08 -1.55
N GLY A 25 7.60 39.08 -1.36
CA GLY A 25 9.04 39.21 -1.56
C GLY A 25 9.81 39.98 -0.48
N LEU A 26 9.14 40.48 0.56
CA LEU A 26 9.72 41.41 1.54
C LEU A 26 9.86 40.81 2.94
N ILE A 27 8.83 40.11 3.43
CA ILE A 27 8.78 39.66 4.82
C ILE A 27 9.03 38.15 4.89
N PRO A 28 10.17 37.69 5.44
CA PRO A 28 10.44 36.26 5.61
C PRO A 28 9.60 35.68 6.75
N ILE A 29 8.74 34.71 6.43
CA ILE A 29 7.90 34.02 7.41
C ILE A 29 8.08 32.51 7.23
N LYS A 30 8.11 31.74 8.32
CA LYS A 30 8.16 30.27 8.19
C LYS A 30 6.86 29.77 7.55
N SER A 31 6.97 28.81 6.65
CA SER A 31 5.83 28.30 5.88
C SER A 31 4.68 27.80 6.77
N ILE A 32 4.98 27.23 7.95
CA ILE A 32 3.97 26.80 8.91
C ILE A 32 3.07 27.96 9.40
N TRP A 33 3.67 29.13 9.69
CA TRP A 33 2.93 30.30 10.18
C TRP A 33 2.10 30.93 9.08
N PHE A 34 2.65 31.00 7.86
CA PHE A 34 1.95 31.51 6.69
C PHE A 34 0.68 30.69 6.38
N VAL A 35 0.81 29.36 6.39
CA VAL A 35 -0.30 28.45 6.10
C VAL A 35 -1.37 28.47 7.20
N ILE A 36 -0.97 28.55 8.48
CA ILE A 36 -1.91 28.70 9.60
C ILE A 36 -2.68 30.02 9.48
N ALA A 37 -1.99 31.14 9.20
CA ALA A 37 -2.63 32.44 9.06
C ALA A 37 -3.64 32.47 7.91
N ILE A 38 -3.26 31.96 6.73
CA ILE A 38 -4.16 31.86 5.57
C ILE A 38 -5.33 30.91 5.84
N GLY A 39 -5.11 29.79 6.54
CA GLY A 39 -6.17 28.86 6.93
C GLY A 39 -7.19 29.49 7.89
N ILE A 40 -6.72 30.26 8.87
CA ILE A 40 -7.57 31.01 9.81
C ILE A 40 -8.35 32.10 9.07
N LEU A 41 -7.70 32.89 8.22
CA LEU A 41 -8.36 33.94 7.44
C LEU A 41 -9.42 33.38 6.50
N ALA A 42 -9.12 32.29 5.80
CA ALA A 42 -10.09 31.60 4.94
C ALA A 42 -11.29 31.08 5.75
N PHE A 43 -11.03 30.57 6.95
CA PHE A 43 -12.09 30.15 7.86
C PHE A 43 -12.97 31.30 8.34
N PHE A 44 -12.39 32.41 8.81
CA PHE A 44 -13.17 33.58 9.26
C PHE A 44 -13.94 34.25 8.12
N SER A 45 -13.34 34.34 6.93
CA SER A 45 -13.99 34.87 5.72
C SER A 45 -15.22 34.04 5.32
N SER A 46 -15.23 32.73 5.64
CA SER A 46 -16.41 31.88 5.45
C SER A 46 -17.63 32.37 6.22
N PHE A 47 -17.45 32.82 7.46
CA PHE A 47 -18.58 33.21 8.32
C PHE A 47 -19.24 34.50 7.84
N GLN A 48 -18.48 35.38 7.18
CA GLN A 48 -19.02 36.62 6.62
C GLN A 48 -19.86 36.40 5.35
N GLN A 49 -19.69 35.28 4.64
CA GLN A 49 -20.50 34.95 3.47
C GLN A 49 -21.65 34.01 3.87
N MET A 50 -22.76 34.59 4.37
CA MET A 50 -24.01 33.92 4.80
C MET A 50 -24.81 33.28 3.64
N THR A 51 -24.18 32.42 2.83
CA THR A 51 -24.91 31.57 1.87
C THR A 51 -24.86 30.12 2.32
N GLN A 52 -26.02 29.44 2.28
CA GLN A 52 -26.25 28.07 2.80
C GLN A 52 -25.29 26.99 2.28
N ILE A 53 -24.53 27.26 1.21
CA ILE A 53 -23.54 26.35 0.59
C ILE A 53 -22.12 26.55 1.21
N SER A 54 -21.87 27.72 1.80
CA SER A 54 -20.56 28.12 2.38
C SER A 54 -20.23 27.34 3.66
N HIS A 55 -21.22 27.02 4.49
CA HIS A 55 -21.00 26.37 5.79
C HIS A 55 -20.42 24.95 5.68
N LEU A 56 -20.89 24.11 4.75
CA LEU A 56 -20.39 22.73 4.59
C LEU A 56 -18.93 22.66 4.09
N THR A 57 -18.56 23.56 3.18
CA THR A 57 -17.24 23.56 2.55
C THR A 57 -16.15 23.99 3.54
N HIS A 58 -16.49 24.87 4.48
CA HIS A 58 -15.55 25.33 5.50
C HIS A 58 -15.53 24.43 6.73
N ILE A 59 -16.64 23.80 7.10
CA ILE A 59 -16.67 22.74 8.12
C ILE A 59 -15.83 21.53 7.66
N SER A 60 -15.90 21.15 6.38
CA SER A 60 -15.07 20.05 5.87
C SER A 60 -13.59 20.44 5.85
N GLY A 61 -13.23 21.68 5.48
CA GLY A 61 -11.86 22.18 5.59
C GLY A 61 -11.31 22.18 7.02
N MET A 62 -12.12 22.59 8.00
CA MET A 62 -11.76 22.52 9.42
C MET A 62 -11.66 21.10 9.96
N ALA A 63 -12.59 20.22 9.61
CA ALA A 63 -12.57 18.83 10.03
C ALA A 63 -11.36 18.10 9.44
N ILE A 64 -11.05 18.34 8.16
CA ILE A 64 -9.87 17.79 7.48
C ILE A 64 -8.60 18.34 8.12
N GLY A 65 -8.51 19.65 8.34
CA GLY A 65 -7.40 20.29 9.04
C GLY A 65 -7.20 19.76 10.45
N TYR A 66 -8.28 19.59 11.23
CA TYR A 66 -8.25 19.04 12.59
C TYR A 66 -7.87 17.56 12.63
N ILE A 67 -8.40 16.72 11.73
CA ILE A 67 -8.02 15.31 11.61
C ILE A 67 -6.54 15.16 11.21
N PHE A 68 -6.04 16.08 10.38
CA PHE A 68 -4.64 16.12 9.99
C PHE A 68 -3.74 16.60 11.14
N LEU A 69 -4.20 17.55 11.96
CA LEU A 69 -3.42 18.14 13.06
C LEU A 69 -3.43 17.29 14.34
N LYS A 70 -4.57 16.70 14.69
CA LYS A 70 -4.77 15.91 15.93
C LYS A 70 -3.98 14.61 15.92
N ARG A 71 -3.78 14.04 14.74
CA ARG A 71 -3.07 12.79 14.59
C ARG A 71 -1.70 13.16 14.03
N ARG A 72 -0.63 13.01 14.82
CA ARG A 72 0.71 12.89 14.25
C ARG A 72 0.71 11.62 13.41
N TRP A 73 0.22 11.71 12.17
CA TRP A 73 0.40 10.68 11.18
C TRP A 73 1.91 10.64 10.98
N ARG A 74 2.59 9.76 11.73
CA ARG A 74 3.91 9.28 11.35
C ARG A 74 3.66 8.60 10.02
N LEU A 75 3.73 9.36 8.93
CA LEU A 75 3.53 8.86 7.56
C LEU A 75 4.46 7.66 7.33
N ASN A 76 5.61 7.67 8.00
CA ASN A 76 6.54 6.55 8.12
C ASN A 76 5.89 5.27 8.67
N ASP A 77 5.07 5.32 9.73
CA ASP A 77 4.42 4.13 10.31
C ASP A 77 3.37 3.54 9.36
N ILE A 78 2.68 4.38 8.59
CA ILE A 78 1.62 3.96 7.68
C ILE A 78 2.23 3.39 6.41
N TRP A 79 3.23 4.08 5.87
CA TRP A 79 4.01 3.58 4.74
C TRP A 79 4.72 2.27 5.11
N PHE A 80 5.25 2.17 6.33
CA PHE A 80 5.83 0.94 6.86
C PHE A 80 4.78 -0.18 7.00
N LYS A 81 3.58 0.09 7.54
CA LYS A 81 2.50 -0.90 7.65
C LYS A 81 2.03 -1.39 6.29
N ILE A 82 1.87 -0.50 5.32
CA ILE A 82 1.46 -0.86 3.95
C ILE A 82 2.55 -1.71 3.30
N ARG A 83 3.81 -1.26 3.33
CA ARG A 83 4.94 -1.99 2.75
C ARG A 83 5.14 -3.36 3.42
N LYS A 84 5.01 -3.42 4.75
CA LYS A 84 5.07 -4.66 5.53
C LYS A 84 3.97 -5.64 5.11
N LYS A 85 2.72 -5.17 5.04
CA LYS A 85 1.58 -6.01 4.62
C LYS A 85 1.75 -6.55 3.19
N THR A 86 2.24 -5.73 2.26
CA THR A 86 2.53 -6.16 0.89
C THR A 86 3.66 -7.19 0.85
N LEU A 87 4.70 -7.02 1.67
CA LEU A 87 5.82 -7.97 1.74
C LEU A 87 5.38 -9.31 2.34
N GLU A 88 4.62 -9.30 3.44
CA GLU A 88 4.07 -10.50 4.07
C GLU A 88 3.16 -11.29 3.11
N TYR A 89 2.33 -10.60 2.32
CA TYR A 89 1.49 -11.25 1.31
C TYR A 89 2.33 -11.97 0.24
N ARG A 90 3.41 -11.34 -0.24
CA ARG A 90 4.33 -11.97 -1.20
C ARG A 90 5.03 -13.20 -0.60
N ILE A 91 5.54 -13.07 0.62
CA ILE A 91 6.21 -14.16 1.34
C ILE A 91 5.24 -15.34 1.55
N GLN A 92 3.98 -15.07 1.89
CA GLN A 92 2.99 -16.13 2.09
C GLN A 92 2.69 -16.88 0.79
N ILE A 93 2.56 -16.18 -0.34
CA ILE A 93 2.36 -16.81 -1.65
C ILE A 93 3.57 -17.67 -2.04
N GLU A 94 4.78 -17.18 -1.78
CA GLU A 94 6.02 -17.89 -2.08
C GLU A 94 6.18 -19.15 -1.23
N ASN A 95 5.88 -19.07 0.07
CA ASN A 95 5.83 -20.23 0.96
C ASN A 95 4.79 -21.27 0.51
N VAL A 96 3.63 -20.84 0.00
CA VAL A 96 2.60 -21.74 -0.54
C VAL A 96 3.04 -22.38 -1.86
N LYS A 97 3.72 -21.63 -2.75
CA LYS A 97 4.31 -22.18 -3.98
C LYS A 97 5.34 -23.25 -3.62
N GLN A 98 6.26 -22.93 -2.71
CA GLN A 98 7.33 -23.82 -2.27
C GLN A 98 6.81 -25.07 -1.55
N SER A 99 5.79 -24.95 -0.69
CA SER A 99 5.20 -26.12 -0.03
C SER A 99 4.49 -27.04 -1.02
N LYS A 100 3.79 -26.48 -2.01
CA LYS A 100 3.17 -27.26 -3.09
C LYS A 100 4.21 -27.96 -3.96
N GLU A 101 5.32 -27.30 -4.25
CA GLU A 101 6.45 -27.88 -4.98
C GLU A 101 7.03 -29.09 -4.23
N LYS A 102 7.35 -28.94 -2.93
CA LYS A 102 7.85 -30.03 -2.09
C LYS A 102 6.90 -31.22 -2.01
N VAL A 103 5.59 -30.99 -1.97
CA VAL A 103 4.59 -32.07 -1.96
C VAL A 103 4.58 -32.80 -3.30
N LEU A 104 4.67 -32.09 -4.42
CA LEU A 104 4.75 -32.69 -5.76
C LEU A 104 6.04 -33.50 -5.94
N GLU A 105 7.18 -32.99 -5.46
CA GLU A 105 8.45 -33.72 -5.46
C GLU A 105 8.35 -35.01 -4.66
N LYS A 106 7.82 -34.96 -3.44
CA LYS A 106 7.64 -36.15 -2.59
C LYS A 106 6.74 -37.21 -3.25
N ASP A 107 5.66 -36.78 -3.90
CA ASP A 107 4.77 -37.68 -4.63
C ASP A 107 5.47 -38.35 -5.81
N ILE A 108 6.32 -37.62 -6.53
CA ILE A 108 7.12 -38.13 -7.64
C ILE A 108 8.14 -39.14 -7.10
N ASP A 109 8.92 -38.79 -6.08
CA ASP A 109 9.96 -39.64 -5.50
C ASP A 109 9.39 -40.98 -5.02
N HIS A 110 8.23 -40.96 -4.35
CA HIS A 110 7.57 -42.18 -3.92
C HIS A 110 7.17 -43.10 -5.09
N ILE A 111 6.74 -42.52 -6.23
CA ILE A 111 6.41 -43.29 -7.43
C ILE A 111 7.70 -43.79 -8.11
N LEU A 112 8.77 -42.99 -8.12
CA LEU A 112 10.08 -43.38 -8.66
C LEU A 112 10.66 -44.57 -7.89
N ASP A 113 10.59 -44.57 -6.56
CA ASP A 113 10.99 -45.70 -5.71
C ASP A 113 10.22 -46.97 -6.04
N LYS A 114 8.92 -46.84 -6.35
CA LYS A 114 8.09 -47.96 -6.77
C LYS A 114 8.50 -48.47 -8.15
N ILE A 115 8.73 -47.57 -9.11
CA ILE A 115 9.24 -47.91 -10.45
C ILE A 115 10.57 -48.66 -10.34
N GLN A 116 11.46 -48.26 -9.44
CA GLN A 116 12.75 -48.93 -9.26
C GLN A 116 12.59 -50.41 -8.83
N LYS A 117 11.54 -50.73 -8.07
CA LYS A 117 11.29 -52.08 -7.55
C LYS A 117 10.52 -52.98 -8.51
N VAL A 118 9.45 -52.46 -9.13
CA VAL A 118 8.51 -53.27 -9.95
C VAL A 118 8.53 -52.92 -11.44
N GLY A 119 9.31 -51.92 -11.84
CA GLY A 119 9.33 -51.39 -13.21
C GLY A 119 8.13 -50.50 -13.52
N PHE A 120 8.24 -49.70 -14.58
CA PHE A 120 7.20 -48.75 -14.98
C PHE A 120 5.85 -49.42 -15.29
N LYS A 121 5.88 -50.60 -15.93
CA LYS A 121 4.68 -51.39 -16.27
C LYS A 121 3.99 -51.99 -15.03
N GLY A 122 4.63 -51.98 -13.87
CA GLY A 122 4.07 -52.46 -12.60
C GLY A 122 3.28 -51.38 -11.83
N LEU A 123 3.19 -50.16 -12.36
CA LEU A 123 2.36 -49.09 -11.78
C LEU A 123 0.90 -49.22 -12.22
N SER A 124 -0.02 -48.85 -11.33
CA SER A 124 -1.42 -48.72 -11.70
C SER A 124 -1.64 -47.53 -12.65
N ASP A 125 -2.71 -47.57 -13.43
CA ASP A 125 -3.07 -46.45 -14.33
C ASP A 125 -3.28 -45.13 -13.58
N GLN A 126 -3.69 -45.20 -12.30
CA GLN A 126 -3.82 -44.03 -11.44
C GLN A 126 -2.45 -43.46 -11.05
N GLU A 127 -1.47 -44.31 -10.73
CA GLU A 127 -0.11 -43.88 -10.38
C GLU A 127 0.62 -43.28 -11.58
N GLN A 128 0.45 -43.88 -12.77
CA GLN A 128 1.03 -43.35 -14.00
C GLN A 128 0.46 -41.97 -14.34
N ASN A 129 -0.87 -41.79 -14.23
CA ASN A 129 -1.51 -40.49 -14.43
C ASN A 129 -1.09 -39.46 -13.38
N LYS A 130 -0.96 -39.87 -12.11
CA LYS A 130 -0.50 -39.00 -11.02
C LYS A 130 0.93 -38.51 -11.28
N LEU A 131 1.84 -39.41 -11.67
CA LEU A 131 3.23 -39.10 -12.02
C LEU A 131 3.32 -38.11 -13.18
N TYR A 132 2.59 -38.38 -14.27
CA TYR A 132 2.58 -37.50 -15.45
C TYR A 132 2.09 -36.09 -15.10
N ASN A 133 0.99 -35.98 -14.37
CA ASN A 133 0.41 -34.69 -13.97
C ASN A 133 1.28 -33.93 -12.97
N ALA A 134 1.88 -34.64 -12.00
CA ALA A 134 2.79 -34.04 -11.03
C ALA A 134 4.06 -33.51 -11.71
N SER A 135 4.70 -34.33 -12.56
CA SER A 135 5.89 -33.96 -13.32
C SER A 135 5.64 -32.76 -14.25
N LYS A 136 4.53 -32.78 -15.00
CA LYS A 136 4.12 -31.66 -15.86
C LYS A 136 3.90 -30.37 -15.08
N THR A 137 3.27 -30.47 -13.91
CA THR A 137 2.99 -29.32 -13.05
C THR A 137 4.27 -28.76 -12.43
N LEU A 138 5.16 -29.63 -11.93
CA LEU A 138 6.46 -29.27 -11.37
C LEU A 138 7.37 -28.60 -12.41
N SER A 139 7.44 -29.17 -13.62
CA SER A 139 8.19 -28.60 -14.75
C SER A 139 7.73 -27.16 -15.07
N LYS A 140 6.43 -26.90 -15.02
CA LYS A 140 5.87 -25.56 -15.24
C LYS A 140 6.23 -24.57 -14.12
N PHE A 141 6.38 -25.03 -12.88
CA PHE A 141 6.86 -24.19 -11.78
C PHE A 141 8.34 -23.83 -11.95
N LYS A 142 9.18 -24.81 -12.29
CA LYS A 142 10.64 -24.65 -12.41
C LYS A 142 11.10 -23.84 -13.63
N LYS A 143 10.29 -23.77 -14.69
CA LYS A 143 10.60 -22.98 -15.91
C LYS A 143 10.27 -21.48 -15.78
N LYS A 144 9.63 -21.08 -14.68
CA LYS A 144 9.11 -19.72 -14.48
C LYS A 144 10.05 -18.84 -13.63
N ASP A 145 11.08 -19.46 -13.07
CA ASP A 145 12.17 -18.85 -12.30
C ASP A 145 13.43 -18.84 -13.18
#